data_AF-A0A969RU44-F1
#
_entry.id   AF-A0A969RU44-F1
#
_cell.length_a   1.000
_cell.length_b   1.000
_cell.length_c   1.000
_cell.angle_alpha   90.00
_cell.angle_beta   90.00
_cell.angle_gamma   90.00
#
_symmetry.space_group_name_H-M   'P 1'
#
loop_
_entity.id
_entity.type
_entity.pdbx_description
1 polymer ?
#
loop_
_entity_poly.entity_id
_entity_poly.type
_entity_poly.pdbx_seq_one_letter_code
_entity_poly.pdbx_strand_id
1 'polypeptide(L)'
;MSLTTVTVIEGKSPDASLWLHLSGEWQRGNLEVVYGQVVRYDTLRDRLQPLLSWTSSAGQLPRWQQVTGSTTAELVVDQTVGLEPQFQVYQVRASHTPGKSAQLEAIALSQAGLEQPAYTQALFLARSGLWSPALNLLQSLKQTQAQWSTTAQAQMDLIALHARVTQAQTSRDWASPTQQITALLIDGRWAKALDLLRSAHGNGYDVKSLLSANGKSWRQRVEAFLQVHPHQLEAQQWGALTVAVQRDRSAATAWLKQHHLAADGRSLRARQQILNLLDPPSSPTPSHLTAAPAAPAPVSTPFTIPRLIGSVTPLSTLRPDDWFSPMPLNLSAQQTWYQIQVLGIQEGQQWQRSPFAGMTSSNLKDTEALWNRLGLASMPPLQIRVESDASPQLISSSIRAMQWQAGELQLLAAADSRPQFYPRQSAIAITPDTLGWLAPLDVLTLASLSQQQPQQTATLIKALERELQQAGQALPKSASASSEASTPADRLSQVGDWLVDRMELTGDTQAEIVITLTTEVFNASSNTSPTSNTSPASLTHTVIFSSTGSVLYSDLAMADQAIVAIADLQNGTLPALVIRTGQTYKIQQWSQQQQRFE
;
A
#
# COMPACT_ATOMS: atom_id res chain seq x y z
N MET A 1 30.37 -7.04 -10.49
CA MET A 1 29.45 -6.14 -11.21
C MET A 1 30.10 -4.77 -11.27
N SER A 2 29.91 -4.01 -12.35
CA SER A 2 30.65 -2.76 -12.59
C SER A 2 29.94 -1.56 -11.94
N LEU A 3 30.70 -0.75 -11.20
CA LEU A 3 30.23 0.53 -10.67
C LEU A 3 30.43 1.60 -11.75
N THR A 4 29.39 2.35 -12.08
CA THR A 4 29.34 3.25 -13.24
C THR A 4 29.17 4.70 -12.85
N THR A 5 28.62 4.98 -11.67
CA THR A 5 28.24 6.32 -11.22
C THR A 5 28.94 6.66 -9.91
N VAL A 6 29.35 7.92 -9.75
CA VAL A 6 29.93 8.45 -8.51
C VAL A 6 29.25 9.76 -8.16
N THR A 7 28.65 9.84 -6.97
CA THR A 7 27.98 11.06 -6.49
C THR A 7 28.21 11.25 -4.99
N VAL A 8 27.97 12.48 -4.53
CA VAL A 8 27.98 12.81 -3.11
C VAL A 8 26.73 12.24 -2.45
N ILE A 9 26.88 11.67 -1.26
CA ILE A 9 25.74 11.16 -0.49
C ILE A 9 24.87 12.34 -0.04
N GLU A 10 23.59 12.30 -0.39
CA GLU A 10 22.63 13.34 -0.03
C GLU A 10 22.40 13.44 1.49
N GLY A 11 22.03 14.64 1.94
CA GLY A 11 21.78 14.96 3.34
C GLY A 11 23.01 15.51 4.07
N LYS A 12 22.81 15.94 5.32
CA LYS A 12 23.87 16.54 6.13
C LYS A 12 24.75 15.44 6.74
N SER A 13 25.98 15.30 6.25
CA SER A 13 26.96 14.37 6.83
C SER A 13 27.28 14.73 8.29
N PRO A 14 27.62 13.72 9.12
CA PRO A 14 27.93 13.94 10.54
C PRO A 14 29.27 14.67 10.77
N ASP A 15 30.15 14.72 9.77
CA ASP A 15 31.40 15.48 9.77
C ASP A 15 31.59 16.27 8.47
N ALA A 16 32.62 17.12 8.42
CA ALA A 16 32.97 17.91 7.24
C ALA A 16 33.71 17.09 6.16
N SER A 17 33.78 15.76 6.29
CA SER A 17 34.44 14.91 5.29
C SER A 17 33.56 14.79 4.03
N LEU A 18 34.19 14.54 2.88
CA LEU A 18 33.45 14.23 1.66
C LEU A 18 33.07 12.74 1.64
N TRP A 19 31.76 12.47 1.62
CA TRP A 19 31.19 11.14 1.56
C TRP A 19 30.57 10.91 0.18
N LEU A 20 31.00 9.84 -0.47
CA LEU A 20 30.61 9.48 -1.82
C LEU A 20 29.97 8.10 -1.80
N HIS A 21 29.07 7.84 -2.73
CA HIS A 21 28.78 6.47 -3.11
C HIS A 21 29.18 6.23 -4.56
N LEU A 22 29.67 5.02 -4.81
CA LEU A 22 29.89 4.49 -6.14
C LEU A 22 28.78 3.48 -6.39
N SER A 23 27.96 3.68 -7.41
CA SER A 23 26.80 2.85 -7.69
C SER A 23 26.86 2.22 -9.08
N GLY A 24 26.14 1.10 -9.21
CA GLY A 24 25.73 0.52 -10.47
C GLY A 24 24.32 -0.05 -10.33
N GLU A 25 23.71 -0.34 -11.46
CA GLU A 25 22.34 -0.84 -11.55
C GLU A 25 22.32 -2.22 -12.19
N TRP A 26 21.32 -3.01 -11.83
CA TRP A 26 20.95 -4.22 -12.56
C TRP A 26 19.46 -4.50 -12.42
N GLN A 27 18.93 -5.22 -13.39
CA GLN A 27 17.52 -5.59 -13.44
C GLN A 27 17.33 -7.01 -12.91
N ARG A 28 16.39 -7.19 -11.99
CA ARG A 28 15.97 -8.49 -11.45
C ARG A 28 14.47 -8.68 -11.67
N GLY A 29 14.10 -9.28 -12.80
CA GLY A 29 12.70 -9.31 -13.23
C GLY A 29 12.26 -7.91 -13.64
N ASN A 30 11.22 -7.39 -12.99
CA ASN A 30 10.73 -6.01 -13.19
C ASN A 30 11.27 -5.02 -12.14
N LEU A 31 12.16 -5.47 -11.24
CA LEU A 31 12.73 -4.64 -10.18
C LEU A 31 14.10 -4.13 -10.61
N GLU A 32 14.24 -2.80 -10.60
CA GLU A 32 15.53 -2.15 -10.67
C GLU A 32 16.21 -2.24 -9.30
N VAL A 33 17.41 -2.83 -9.29
CA VAL A 33 18.21 -2.98 -8.08
C VAL A 33 19.48 -2.15 -8.24
N VAL A 34 19.64 -1.16 -7.38
CA VAL A 34 20.88 -0.39 -7.26
C VAL A 34 21.79 -1.04 -6.22
N TYR A 35 23.09 -1.04 -6.49
CA TYR A 35 24.10 -1.53 -5.56
C TYR A 35 25.34 -0.67 -5.63
N GLY A 36 26.17 -0.74 -4.60
CA GLY A 36 27.35 0.10 -4.58
C GLY A 36 28.24 -0.01 -3.36
N GLN A 37 29.14 0.96 -3.27
CA GLN A 37 30.01 1.17 -2.12
C GLN A 37 29.90 2.59 -1.61
N VAL A 38 29.82 2.76 -0.30
CA VAL A 38 30.04 4.04 0.37
C VAL A 38 31.54 4.19 0.64
N VAL A 39 32.06 5.34 0.24
CA VAL A 39 33.47 5.69 0.31
C VAL A 39 33.61 7.07 0.94
N ARG A 40 34.60 7.23 1.82
CA ARG A 40 34.93 8.53 2.41
C ARG A 40 36.29 9.00 1.90
N TYR A 41 36.38 10.27 1.53
CA TYR A 41 37.65 10.91 1.25
C TYR A 41 38.29 11.37 2.57
N ASP A 42 39.42 10.76 2.92
CA ASP A 42 40.23 11.14 4.09
C ASP A 42 41.19 12.26 3.69
N THR A 43 40.83 13.51 3.99
CA THR A 43 41.60 14.71 3.64
C THR A 43 42.98 14.77 4.31
N LEU A 44 43.19 14.04 5.40
CA LEU A 44 44.50 13.98 6.07
C LEU A 44 45.48 13.05 5.36
N ARG A 45 44.98 12.17 4.49
CA ARG A 45 45.77 11.10 3.85
C ARG A 45 45.61 11.05 2.34
N ASP A 46 44.87 12.00 1.76
CA ASP A 46 44.54 12.10 0.34
C ASP A 46 44.15 10.76 -0.29
N ARG A 47 43.27 10.01 0.38
CA ARG A 47 42.84 8.69 -0.07
C ARG A 47 41.35 8.46 0.11
N LEU A 48 40.78 7.76 -0.86
CA LEU A 48 39.45 7.19 -0.76
C LEU A 48 39.48 5.91 0.08
N GLN A 49 38.60 5.84 1.07
CA GLN A 49 38.45 4.67 1.91
C GLN A 49 37.07 4.06 1.73
N PRO A 50 36.97 2.81 1.25
CA PRO A 50 35.69 2.09 1.24
C PRO A 50 35.27 1.74 2.67
N LEU A 51 33.99 1.94 2.96
CA LEU A 51 33.43 1.77 4.30
C LEU A 51 32.29 0.76 4.35
N LEU A 52 31.41 0.75 3.36
CA LEU A 52 30.24 -0.12 3.33
C LEU A 52 29.91 -0.53 1.91
N SER A 53 29.68 -1.82 1.67
CA SER A 53 28.99 -2.27 0.45
C SER A 53 27.50 -2.35 0.74
N TRP A 54 26.69 -1.92 -0.22
CA TRP A 54 25.24 -1.82 -0.05
C TRP A 54 24.50 -2.27 -1.31
N THR A 55 23.22 -2.60 -1.13
CA THR A 55 22.28 -2.93 -2.20
C THR A 55 20.91 -2.43 -1.77
N SER A 56 20.13 -1.91 -2.71
CA SER A 56 18.76 -1.43 -2.50
C SER A 56 17.85 -2.08 -3.54
N SER A 57 16.91 -2.89 -3.05
CA SER A 57 15.82 -3.43 -3.87
C SER A 57 14.71 -2.40 -4.13
N ALA A 58 14.79 -1.26 -3.46
CA ALA A 58 13.85 -0.14 -3.58
C ALA A 58 14.27 0.87 -4.65
N GLY A 59 15.34 0.59 -5.40
CA GLY A 59 15.86 1.53 -6.39
C GLY A 59 16.56 2.76 -5.79
N GLN A 60 16.81 2.80 -4.47
CA GLN A 60 17.26 4.00 -3.78
C GLN A 60 18.76 3.99 -3.43
N LEU A 61 19.37 5.17 -3.57
CA LEU A 61 20.73 5.42 -3.12
C LEU A 61 20.76 5.66 -1.60
N PRO A 62 21.83 5.25 -0.89
CA PRO A 62 22.00 5.58 0.52
C PRO A 62 22.01 7.08 0.77
N ARG A 63 21.48 7.52 1.93
CA ARG A 63 21.40 8.94 2.30
C ARG A 63 21.68 9.19 3.78
N TRP A 64 22.11 10.40 4.10
CA TRP A 64 22.24 10.87 5.49
C TRP A 64 20.89 11.33 6.04
N GLN A 65 20.48 10.75 7.16
CA GLN A 65 19.22 11.07 7.83
C GLN A 65 19.37 10.91 9.35
N GLN A 66 18.82 11.85 10.10
CA GLN A 66 18.75 11.75 11.56
C GLN A 66 17.61 10.79 11.95
N VAL A 67 17.95 9.63 12.49
CA VAL A 67 17.01 8.57 12.91
C VAL A 67 16.95 8.47 14.43
N THR A 68 18.08 8.45 15.12
CA THR A 68 18.12 8.12 16.57
C THR A 68 17.94 9.31 17.51
N GLY A 69 17.45 10.45 16.99
CA GLY A 69 17.32 11.70 17.74
C GLY A 69 18.65 12.28 18.25
N SER A 70 19.78 11.69 17.87
CA SER A 70 21.13 12.19 18.16
C SER A 70 21.43 13.46 17.34
N THR A 71 22.47 14.22 17.68
CA THR A 71 22.87 15.40 16.90
C THR A 71 23.57 15.07 15.58
N THR A 72 23.88 13.80 15.35
CA THR A 72 24.61 13.31 14.17
C THR A 72 23.70 12.49 13.28
N ALA A 73 23.69 12.78 11.98
CA ALA A 73 22.95 11.98 11.01
C ALA A 73 23.55 10.58 10.84
N GLU A 74 22.68 9.61 10.61
CA GLU A 74 23.02 8.23 10.28
C GLU A 74 22.89 7.99 8.77
N LEU A 75 23.66 7.02 8.26
CA LEU A 75 23.51 6.59 6.88
C LEU A 75 22.37 5.57 6.82
N VAL A 76 21.34 5.86 6.03
CA VAL A 76 20.19 4.98 5.83
C VAL A 76 20.26 4.36 4.45
N VAL A 77 20.13 3.03 4.40
CA VAL A 77 20.00 2.23 3.18
C VAL A 77 18.60 1.61 3.19
N ASP A 78 17.79 1.93 2.18
CA ASP A 78 16.47 1.35 2.00
C ASP A 78 16.55 0.11 1.12
N GLN A 79 16.09 -1.04 1.62
CA GLN A 79 16.02 -2.32 0.93
C GLN A 79 14.60 -2.85 0.85
N THR A 80 13.61 -1.98 1.05
CA THR A 80 12.18 -2.30 1.04
C THR A 80 11.79 -3.06 -0.23
N VAL A 81 10.91 -4.05 -0.06
CA VAL A 81 10.34 -4.83 -1.16
C VAL A 81 8.83 -4.88 -1.00
N GLY A 82 8.11 -4.22 -1.91
CA GLY A 82 6.65 -4.13 -1.86
C GLY A 82 6.18 -3.47 -0.54
N LEU A 83 5.36 -4.19 0.23
CA LEU A 83 4.84 -3.70 1.52
C LEU A 83 5.80 -3.93 2.69
N GLU A 84 6.92 -4.60 2.50
CA GLU A 84 7.82 -5.02 3.58
C GLU A 84 8.98 -4.03 3.76
N PRO A 85 8.92 -3.10 4.75
CA PRO A 85 10.00 -2.16 4.96
C PRO A 85 11.26 -2.87 5.43
N GLN A 86 12.40 -2.49 4.83
CA GLN A 86 13.71 -3.00 5.22
C GLN A 86 14.76 -1.89 5.20
N PHE A 87 14.85 -1.14 6.29
CA PHE A 87 15.85 -0.10 6.47
C PHE A 87 17.07 -0.63 7.23
N GLN A 88 18.26 -0.35 6.71
CA GLN A 88 19.52 -0.53 7.43
C GLN A 88 20.08 0.85 7.78
N VAL A 89 20.34 1.06 9.06
CA VAL A 89 20.81 2.36 9.58
C VAL A 89 22.19 2.18 10.19
N TYR A 90 23.13 3.01 9.75
CA TYR A 90 24.54 2.96 10.15
C TYR A 90 24.96 4.24 10.86
N GLN A 91 25.55 4.07 12.04
CA GLN A 91 26.13 5.15 12.81
C GLN A 91 27.61 5.32 12.46
N VAL A 92 28.08 6.56 12.39
CA VAL A 92 29.51 6.86 12.24
C VAL A 92 30.18 6.73 13.59
N ARG A 93 31.07 5.75 13.74
CA ARG A 93 31.89 5.57 14.93
C ARG A 93 33.31 6.05 14.68
N ALA A 94 33.80 6.94 15.54
CA ALA A 94 35.21 7.27 15.59
C ALA A 94 36.00 6.04 16.06
N SER A 95 37.02 5.65 15.32
CA SER A 95 37.87 4.55 15.78
C SER A 95 38.69 4.98 16.98
N HIS A 96 38.67 4.21 18.06
CA HIS A 96 39.45 4.47 19.27
C HIS A 96 40.94 4.16 19.11
N THR A 97 41.35 3.65 17.94
CA THR A 97 42.76 3.38 17.63
C THR A 97 43.38 4.60 16.94
N PRO A 98 44.48 5.18 17.47
CA PRO A 98 45.22 6.22 16.78
C PRO A 98 45.58 5.77 15.36
N GLY A 99 45.16 6.52 14.35
CA GLY A 99 45.42 6.19 12.96
C GLY A 99 44.37 5.31 12.26
N LYS A 100 43.33 4.80 12.94
CA LYS A 100 42.18 4.20 12.25
C LYS A 100 41.13 5.26 11.93
N SER A 101 40.63 5.22 10.70
CA SER A 101 39.56 6.10 10.23
C SER A 101 38.20 5.72 10.82
N ALA A 102 37.22 6.62 10.69
CA ALA A 102 35.85 6.34 11.09
C ALA A 102 35.28 5.10 10.38
N GLN A 103 34.36 4.42 11.04
CA GLN A 103 33.67 3.24 10.52
C GLN A 103 32.17 3.46 10.54
N LEU A 104 31.47 2.79 9.64
CA LEU A 104 30.02 2.69 9.63
C LEU A 104 29.62 1.42 10.38
N GLU A 105 28.94 1.58 11.51
CA GLU A 105 28.45 0.48 12.33
C GLU A 105 26.93 0.40 12.22
N ALA A 106 26.39 -0.74 11.83
CA ALA A 106 24.95 -0.95 11.75
C ALA A 106 24.32 -0.96 13.14
N ILE A 107 23.14 -0.35 13.29
CA ILE A 107 22.30 -0.54 14.47
C ILE A 107 21.78 -1.98 14.42
N ALA A 108 22.49 -2.90 15.07
CA ALA A 108 22.19 -4.32 15.02
C ALA A 108 21.08 -4.69 16.00
N LEU A 109 20.05 -5.42 15.54
CA LEU A 109 19.02 -6.00 16.41
C LEU A 109 19.40 -7.39 16.96
N SER A 110 20.57 -7.93 16.57
CA SER A 110 21.06 -9.23 17.01
C SER A 110 21.66 -9.21 18.42
N GLN A 111 22.18 -8.07 18.86
CA GLN A 111 22.79 -7.89 20.17
C GLN A 111 21.89 -6.99 21.03
N ALA A 112 21.53 -7.42 22.23
CA ALA A 112 20.64 -6.64 23.08
C ALA A 112 21.36 -5.41 23.67
N GLY A 113 20.77 -4.22 23.51
CA GLY A 113 21.23 -3.00 24.20
C GLY A 113 20.87 -2.97 25.70
N LEU A 114 20.01 -3.88 26.15
CA LEU A 114 19.62 -4.07 27.55
C LEU A 114 19.46 -5.58 27.85
N GLU A 115 20.00 -6.02 28.98
CA GLU A 115 19.87 -7.39 29.48
C GLU A 115 18.52 -7.59 30.19
N GLN A 116 17.43 -7.52 29.45
CA GLN A 116 16.07 -7.74 29.96
C GLN A 116 15.33 -8.74 29.06
N PRO A 117 14.65 -9.77 29.61
CA PRO A 117 13.92 -10.75 28.80
C PRO A 117 12.91 -10.09 27.86
N ALA A 118 12.10 -9.14 28.35
CA ALA A 118 11.14 -8.39 27.53
C ALA A 118 11.81 -7.61 26.40
N TYR A 119 13.03 -7.08 26.62
CA TYR A 119 13.81 -6.40 25.61
C TYR A 119 14.25 -7.37 24.50
N THR A 120 14.79 -8.54 24.88
CA THR A 120 15.18 -9.57 23.92
C THR A 120 14.00 -10.13 23.12
N GLN A 121 12.82 -10.24 23.75
CA GLN A 121 11.58 -10.62 23.07
C GLN A 121 11.15 -9.55 22.05
N ALA A 122 11.24 -8.27 22.39
CA ALA A 122 10.94 -7.19 21.46
C ALA A 122 11.89 -7.21 20.24
N LEU A 123 13.20 -7.37 20.46
CA LEU A 123 14.16 -7.53 19.37
C LEU A 123 13.86 -8.77 18.51
N PHE A 124 13.46 -9.88 19.14
CA PHE A 124 13.05 -11.09 18.42
C PHE A 124 11.85 -10.84 17.50
N LEU A 125 10.81 -10.14 17.98
CA LEU A 125 9.66 -9.74 17.16
C LEU A 125 10.09 -8.84 16.00
N ALA A 126 10.92 -7.81 16.27
CA ALA A 126 11.40 -6.88 15.25
C ALA A 126 12.17 -7.60 14.12
N ARG A 127 13.09 -8.52 14.47
CA ARG A 127 13.83 -9.33 13.47
C ARG A 127 12.92 -10.26 12.67
N SER A 128 11.74 -10.57 13.19
CA SER A 128 10.71 -11.34 12.49
C SER A 128 9.78 -10.44 11.65
N GLY A 129 10.12 -9.14 11.52
CA GLY A 129 9.36 -8.13 10.79
C GLY A 129 8.14 -7.57 11.54
N LEU A 130 7.93 -7.93 12.80
CA LEU A 130 6.78 -7.48 13.60
C LEU A 130 7.13 -6.17 14.33
N TRP A 131 7.27 -5.11 13.54
CA TRP A 131 7.80 -3.81 13.98
C TRP A 131 6.92 -3.11 15.02
N SER A 132 5.62 -2.96 14.74
CA SER A 132 4.69 -2.31 15.69
C SER A 132 4.54 -3.07 17.02
N PRO A 133 4.33 -4.40 17.05
CA PRO A 133 4.35 -5.16 18.29
C PRO A 133 5.66 -5.00 19.08
N ALA A 134 6.81 -5.06 18.39
CA ALA A 134 8.11 -4.85 19.03
C ALA A 134 8.24 -3.44 19.63
N LEU A 135 7.81 -2.41 18.89
CA LEU A 135 7.85 -1.03 19.37
C LEU A 135 7.01 -0.85 20.64
N ASN A 136 5.79 -1.40 20.66
CA ASN A 136 4.91 -1.31 21.82
C ASN A 136 5.56 -1.93 23.07
N LEU A 137 6.19 -3.10 22.93
CA LEU A 137 6.93 -3.72 24.04
C LEU A 137 8.08 -2.85 24.54
N LEU A 138 8.87 -2.25 23.63
CA LEU A 138 9.97 -1.36 24.01
C LEU A 138 9.46 -0.08 24.69
N GLN A 139 8.36 0.49 24.20
CA GLN A 139 7.72 1.66 24.81
C GLN A 139 7.26 1.37 26.24
N SER A 140 6.56 0.25 26.46
CA SER A 140 6.14 -0.16 27.80
C SER A 140 7.33 -0.41 28.72
N LEU A 141 8.37 -1.11 28.22
CA LEU A 141 9.56 -1.39 29.01
C LEU A 141 10.30 -0.11 29.40
N LYS A 142 10.46 0.84 28.46
CA LYS A 142 11.12 2.13 28.70
C LYS A 142 10.45 2.94 29.81
N GLN A 143 9.13 2.84 29.96
CA GLN A 143 8.40 3.53 31.05
C GLN A 143 8.75 2.96 32.44
N THR A 144 9.06 1.66 32.52
CA THR A 144 9.36 0.98 33.79
C THR A 144 10.85 0.86 34.09
N GLN A 145 11.70 1.08 33.08
CA GLN A 145 13.13 0.85 33.18
C GLN A 145 13.86 2.12 33.66
N ALA A 146 14.53 2.05 34.81
CA ALA A 146 15.26 3.18 35.37
C ALA A 146 16.50 3.60 34.54
N GLN A 147 17.12 2.66 33.82
CA GLN A 147 18.30 2.91 32.99
C GLN A 147 18.03 2.47 31.54
N TRP A 148 18.03 3.44 30.63
CA TRP A 148 17.85 3.23 29.20
C TRP A 148 19.14 3.60 28.47
N SER A 149 19.82 2.61 27.87
CA SER A 149 21.10 2.85 27.21
C SER A 149 20.93 3.56 25.86
N THR A 150 21.98 4.22 25.40
CA THR A 150 22.00 4.86 24.06
C THR A 150 21.85 3.82 22.94
N THR A 151 22.44 2.64 23.11
CA THR A 151 22.24 1.50 22.20
C THR A 151 20.78 1.06 22.18
N ALA A 152 20.11 1.00 23.34
CA ALA A 152 18.71 0.63 23.40
C ALA A 152 17.79 1.67 22.76
N GLN A 153 18.14 2.95 22.91
CA GLN A 153 17.45 4.04 22.21
C GLN A 153 17.62 3.91 20.70
N ALA A 154 18.83 3.71 20.20
CA ALA A 154 19.09 3.54 18.78
C ALA A 154 18.33 2.35 18.16
N GLN A 155 18.26 1.22 18.87
CA GLN A 155 17.49 0.05 18.45
C GLN A 155 15.98 0.32 18.44
N MET A 156 15.47 1.00 19.46
CA MET A 156 14.07 1.41 19.51
C MET A 156 13.71 2.37 18.38
N ASP A 157 14.59 3.30 18.04
CA ASP A 157 14.37 4.27 16.95
C ASP A 157 14.40 3.61 15.58
N LEU A 158 15.29 2.64 15.36
CA LEU A 158 15.29 1.80 14.17
C LEU A 158 13.96 1.03 14.03
N ILE A 159 13.47 0.45 15.12
CA ILE A 159 12.19 -0.25 15.14
C ILE A 159 11.03 0.73 14.90
N ALA A 160 11.10 1.94 15.45
CA ALA A 160 10.11 2.98 15.27
C ALA A 160 10.04 3.47 13.81
N LEU A 161 11.18 3.59 13.12
CA LEU A 161 11.24 3.90 11.70
C LEU A 161 10.43 2.91 10.87
N HIS A 162 10.67 1.61 11.07
CA HIS A 162 9.93 0.56 10.36
C HIS A 162 8.45 0.54 10.75
N ALA A 163 8.14 0.64 12.04
CA ALA A 163 6.78 0.63 12.54
C ALA A 163 5.95 1.80 11.99
N ARG A 164 6.55 2.98 11.80
CA ARG A 164 5.85 4.13 11.20
C ARG A 164 5.38 3.81 9.78
N VAL A 165 6.25 3.18 8.98
CA VAL A 165 5.91 2.78 7.61
C VAL A 165 4.81 1.72 7.61
N THR A 166 4.91 0.67 8.43
CA THR A 166 3.86 -0.36 8.48
C THR A 166 2.54 0.17 9.02
N GLN A 167 2.56 1.10 9.99
CA GLN A 167 1.35 1.73 10.51
C GLN A 167 0.68 2.61 9.46
N ALA A 168 1.46 3.45 8.76
CA ALA A 168 0.95 4.28 7.67
C ALA A 168 0.32 3.42 6.56
N GLN A 169 0.93 2.28 6.24
CA GLN A 169 0.33 1.29 5.34
C GLN A 169 -1.04 0.81 5.84
N THR A 170 -1.23 0.55 7.14
CA THR A 170 -2.55 0.08 7.64
C THR A 170 -3.69 1.08 7.54
N SER A 171 -3.39 2.38 7.48
CA SER A 171 -4.39 3.46 7.40
C SER A 171 -4.73 3.88 5.97
N ARG A 172 -4.14 3.25 4.95
CA ARG A 172 -4.41 3.54 3.54
C ARG A 172 -5.69 2.87 3.04
N ASP A 173 -6.27 3.46 2.01
CA ASP A 173 -7.53 3.03 1.39
C ASP A 173 -7.41 1.86 0.39
N TRP A 174 -6.47 0.92 0.55
CA TRP A 174 -6.10 -0.19 -0.36
C TRP A 174 -7.10 -0.67 -1.44
N ALA A 175 -6.66 -0.95 -2.69
CA ALA A 175 -7.52 -1.39 -3.81
C ALA A 175 -8.28 -2.68 -3.53
N SER A 176 -7.64 -3.59 -2.82
CA SER A 176 -8.15 -4.93 -2.60
C SER A 176 -8.04 -5.31 -1.13
N PRO A 177 -8.97 -6.14 -0.62
CA PRO A 177 -8.83 -6.72 0.70
C PRO A 177 -7.51 -7.47 0.88
N THR A 178 -6.96 -8.08 -0.18
CA THR A 178 -5.66 -8.77 -0.14
C THR A 178 -4.55 -7.86 0.35
N GLN A 179 -4.43 -6.68 -0.24
CA GLN A 179 -3.39 -5.74 0.11
C GLN A 179 -3.60 -5.16 1.50
N GLN A 180 -4.84 -4.83 1.85
CA GLN A 180 -5.16 -4.32 3.19
C GLN A 180 -4.91 -5.37 4.28
N ILE A 181 -5.34 -6.61 4.06
CA ILE A 181 -5.06 -7.75 4.95
C ILE A 181 -3.54 -7.93 5.06
N THR A 182 -2.81 -7.89 3.96
CA THR A 182 -1.33 -8.03 3.96
C THR A 182 -0.68 -6.91 4.79
N ALA A 183 -1.05 -5.65 4.58
CA ALA A 183 -0.55 -4.52 5.35
C ALA A 183 -0.86 -4.66 6.85
N LEU A 184 -2.08 -5.07 7.20
CA LEU A 184 -2.48 -5.32 8.59
C LEU A 184 -1.68 -6.47 9.22
N LEU A 185 -1.38 -7.54 8.47
CA LEU A 185 -0.58 -8.66 8.95
C LEU A 185 0.90 -8.29 9.12
N ILE A 186 1.47 -7.50 8.19
CA ILE A 186 2.83 -6.98 8.28
C ILE A 186 2.99 -6.10 9.53
N ASP A 187 2.00 -5.24 9.82
CA ASP A 187 1.97 -4.40 11.02
C ASP A 187 1.61 -5.18 12.32
N GLY A 188 1.28 -6.47 12.23
CA GLY A 188 0.90 -7.29 13.40
C GLY A 188 -0.50 -7.01 13.97
N ARG A 189 -1.40 -6.40 13.18
CA ARG A 189 -2.80 -6.13 13.56
C ARG A 189 -3.72 -7.32 13.25
N TRP A 190 -3.43 -8.46 13.88
CA TRP A 190 -4.08 -9.76 13.62
C TRP A 190 -5.61 -9.72 13.64
N ALA A 191 -6.20 -9.04 14.64
CA ALA A 191 -7.65 -8.96 14.81
C ALA A 191 -8.33 -8.18 13.67
N LYS A 192 -7.82 -6.98 13.36
CA LYS A 192 -8.33 -6.16 12.26
C LYS A 192 -8.22 -6.88 10.92
N ALA A 193 -7.08 -7.54 10.67
CA ALA A 193 -6.90 -8.34 9.47
C ALA A 193 -7.95 -9.45 9.37
N LEU A 194 -8.26 -10.11 10.49
CA LEU A 194 -9.18 -11.22 10.52
C LEU A 194 -10.64 -10.78 10.34
N ASP A 195 -11.02 -9.64 10.93
CA ASP A 195 -12.35 -9.06 10.73
C ASP A 195 -12.56 -8.64 9.28
N LEU A 196 -11.55 -8.04 8.66
CA LEU A 196 -11.58 -7.73 7.23
C LEU A 196 -11.67 -8.99 6.36
N LEU A 197 -10.92 -10.04 6.69
CA LEU A 197 -10.99 -11.32 5.98
C LEU A 197 -12.40 -11.92 6.05
N ARG A 198 -13.03 -11.92 7.23
CA ARG A 198 -14.41 -12.43 7.41
C ARG A 198 -15.42 -11.62 6.60
N SER A 199 -15.30 -10.29 6.63
CA SER A 199 -16.15 -9.38 5.85
C SER A 199 -15.98 -9.62 4.34
N ALA A 200 -14.74 -9.66 3.86
CA ALA A 200 -14.43 -9.93 2.46
C ALA A 200 -14.95 -11.30 2.01
N HIS A 201 -14.74 -12.34 2.82
CA HIS A 201 -15.22 -13.69 2.52
C HIS A 201 -16.75 -13.76 2.42
N GLY A 202 -17.47 -13.11 3.34
CA GLY A 202 -18.93 -12.97 3.27
C GLY A 202 -19.42 -12.29 1.99
N ASN A 203 -18.55 -11.49 1.37
CA ASN A 203 -18.79 -10.77 0.11
C ASN A 203 -18.29 -11.52 -1.14
N GLY A 204 -17.97 -12.82 -1.02
CA GLY A 204 -17.58 -13.68 -2.14
C GLY A 204 -16.08 -13.73 -2.41
N TYR A 205 -15.24 -13.24 -1.50
CA TYR A 205 -13.78 -13.29 -1.64
C TYR A 205 -13.21 -14.68 -1.33
N ASP A 206 -12.31 -15.18 -2.19
CA ASP A 206 -11.63 -16.46 -2.01
C ASP A 206 -10.38 -16.33 -1.12
N VAL A 207 -10.49 -16.86 0.10
CA VAL A 207 -9.43 -16.85 1.12
C VAL A 207 -8.27 -17.79 0.76
N LYS A 208 -8.52 -18.87 0.01
CA LYS A 208 -7.47 -19.84 -0.34
C LYS A 208 -6.44 -19.23 -1.28
N SER A 209 -6.88 -18.47 -2.28
CA SER A 209 -5.99 -17.76 -3.20
C SER A 209 -5.02 -16.82 -2.44
N LEU A 210 -5.57 -16.00 -1.54
CA LEU A 210 -4.82 -15.06 -0.70
C LEU A 210 -3.74 -15.76 0.14
N LEU A 211 -4.09 -16.87 0.80
CA LEU A 211 -3.18 -17.62 1.67
C LEU A 211 -2.15 -18.44 0.90
N SER A 212 -2.45 -18.85 -0.34
CA SER A 212 -1.52 -19.65 -1.15
C SER A 212 -0.31 -18.85 -1.62
N ALA A 213 -0.51 -17.57 -1.96
CA ALA A 213 0.57 -16.69 -2.40
C ALA A 213 1.56 -16.32 -1.27
N ASN A 214 1.05 -16.06 -0.06
CA ASN A 214 1.83 -15.43 1.01
C ASN A 214 1.95 -16.25 2.31
N GLY A 215 1.28 -17.40 2.39
CA GLY A 215 1.07 -18.12 3.65
C GLY A 215 2.36 -18.56 4.35
N LYS A 216 3.46 -18.79 3.62
CA LYS A 216 4.75 -19.18 4.22
C LYS A 216 5.38 -18.03 5.03
N SER A 217 5.40 -16.82 4.47
CA SER A 217 5.91 -15.62 5.16
C SER A 217 5.08 -15.31 6.40
N TRP A 218 3.75 -15.33 6.25
CA TRP A 218 2.84 -15.05 7.37
C TRP A 218 2.93 -16.08 8.48
N ARG A 219 3.14 -17.36 8.15
CA ARG A 219 3.33 -18.40 9.15
C ARG A 219 4.53 -18.11 10.05
N GLN A 220 5.67 -17.71 9.49
CA GLN A 220 6.86 -17.38 10.27
C GLN A 220 6.59 -16.23 11.26
N ARG A 221 5.87 -15.20 10.81
CA ARG A 221 5.47 -14.06 11.65
C ARG A 221 4.51 -14.48 12.76
N VAL A 222 3.49 -15.28 12.44
CA VAL A 222 2.53 -15.79 13.42
C VAL A 222 3.24 -16.64 14.48
N GLU A 223 4.13 -17.55 14.07
CA GLU A 223 4.89 -18.40 15.00
C GLU A 223 5.79 -17.55 15.91
N ALA A 224 6.48 -16.54 15.37
CA ALA A 224 7.27 -15.59 16.17
C ALA A 224 6.40 -14.80 17.17
N PHE A 225 5.24 -14.29 16.72
CA PHE A 225 4.32 -13.57 17.58
C PHE A 225 3.81 -14.45 18.73
N LEU A 226 3.41 -15.69 18.45
CA LEU A 226 2.89 -16.63 19.44
C LEU A 226 3.97 -17.12 20.43
N GLN A 227 5.25 -17.05 20.06
CA GLN A 227 6.33 -17.34 21.01
C GLN A 227 6.41 -16.29 22.13
N VAL A 228 6.01 -15.05 21.86
CA VAL A 228 5.98 -13.96 22.86
C VAL A 228 4.58 -13.80 23.47
N HIS A 229 3.53 -14.02 22.68
CA HIS A 229 2.13 -13.88 23.06
C HIS A 229 1.34 -15.18 22.83
N PRO A 230 1.59 -16.24 23.62
CA PRO A 230 1.08 -17.59 23.33
C PRO A 230 -0.44 -17.72 23.37
N HIS A 231 -1.13 -16.81 24.06
CA HIS A 231 -2.59 -16.86 24.26
C HIS A 231 -3.38 -15.93 23.33
N GLN A 232 -2.73 -15.31 22.34
CA GLN A 232 -3.42 -14.38 21.46
C GLN A 232 -4.25 -15.12 20.40
N LEU A 233 -5.57 -15.08 20.56
CA LEU A 233 -6.52 -15.90 19.82
C LEU A 233 -6.44 -15.67 18.31
N GLU A 234 -6.31 -14.42 17.87
CA GLU A 234 -6.36 -14.07 16.45
C GLU A 234 -5.10 -14.52 15.70
N ALA A 235 -3.90 -14.43 16.28
CA ALA A 235 -2.71 -15.04 15.66
C ALA A 235 -2.82 -16.57 15.63
N GLN A 236 -3.40 -17.20 16.65
CA GLN A 236 -3.67 -18.64 16.57
C GLN A 236 -4.62 -18.98 15.40
N GLN A 237 -5.67 -18.18 15.20
CA GLN A 237 -6.58 -18.34 14.07
C GLN A 237 -5.86 -18.17 12.71
N TRP A 238 -4.99 -17.18 12.57
CA TRP A 238 -4.15 -17.01 11.37
C TRP A 238 -3.18 -18.18 11.14
N GLY A 239 -2.56 -18.69 12.19
CA GLY A 239 -1.70 -19.87 12.13
C GLY A 239 -2.46 -21.10 11.62
N ALA A 240 -3.68 -21.31 12.09
CA ALA A 240 -4.53 -22.40 11.61
C ALA A 240 -4.91 -22.26 10.13
N LEU A 241 -5.29 -21.06 9.70
CA LEU A 241 -5.62 -20.77 8.29
C LEU A 241 -4.42 -21.06 7.36
N THR A 242 -3.23 -20.58 7.71
CA THR A 242 -2.01 -20.82 6.91
C THR A 242 -1.62 -22.30 6.87
N VAL A 243 -1.71 -23.03 7.99
CA VAL A 243 -1.47 -24.48 8.04
C VAL A 243 -2.48 -25.24 7.19
N ALA A 244 -3.75 -24.85 7.22
CA ALA A 244 -4.81 -25.53 6.48
C ALA A 244 -4.63 -25.42 4.97
N VAL A 245 -4.18 -24.26 4.47
CA VAL A 245 -3.91 -24.05 3.04
C VAL A 245 -2.61 -24.73 2.60
N GLN A 246 -1.56 -24.72 3.44
CA GLN A 246 -0.28 -25.34 3.10
C GLN A 246 -0.28 -26.87 3.15
N ARG A 247 -1.11 -27.44 4.03
CA ARG A 247 -1.17 -28.88 4.27
C ARG A 247 -2.59 -29.37 4.06
N ASP A 248 -3.41 -29.27 5.10
CA ASP A 248 -4.83 -29.61 5.07
C ASP A 248 -5.52 -29.21 6.39
N ARG A 249 -6.84 -29.35 6.41
CA ARG A 249 -7.72 -29.03 7.54
C ARG A 249 -7.43 -29.88 8.80
N SER A 250 -6.95 -31.11 8.63
CA SER A 250 -6.60 -32.01 9.74
C SER A 250 -5.34 -31.53 10.46
N ALA A 251 -4.32 -31.10 9.71
CA ALA A 251 -3.10 -30.52 10.22
C ALA A 251 -3.37 -29.21 10.97
N ALA A 252 -4.27 -28.37 10.46
CA ALA A 252 -4.68 -27.14 11.15
C ALA A 252 -5.42 -27.44 12.46
N THR A 253 -6.27 -28.46 12.48
CA THR A 253 -6.96 -28.91 13.70
C THR A 253 -5.96 -29.43 14.74
N ALA A 254 -4.94 -30.18 14.32
CA ALA A 254 -3.86 -30.63 15.20
C ALA A 254 -3.03 -29.45 15.74
N TRP A 255 -2.69 -28.50 14.87
CA TRP A 255 -1.96 -27.29 15.22
C TRP A 255 -2.71 -26.44 16.26
N LEU A 256 -4.02 -26.23 16.07
CA LEU A 256 -4.88 -25.51 17.03
C LEU A 256 -4.95 -26.17 18.41
N LYS A 257 -4.87 -27.52 18.46
CA LYS A 257 -4.82 -28.26 19.73
C LYS A 257 -3.50 -28.03 20.47
N GLN A 258 -2.38 -27.92 19.74
CA GLN A 258 -1.05 -27.67 20.31
C GLN A 258 -0.92 -26.26 20.88
N HIS A 259 -1.54 -25.27 20.25
CA HIS A 259 -1.52 -23.87 20.72
C HIS A 259 -2.64 -23.53 21.72
N HIS A 260 -3.20 -24.54 22.40
CA HIS A 260 -4.19 -24.37 23.48
C HIS A 260 -5.39 -23.49 23.15
N LEU A 261 -5.87 -23.52 21.91
CA LEU A 261 -7.24 -23.10 21.59
C LEU A 261 -8.23 -24.16 22.13
N ALA A 262 -8.13 -24.53 23.42
CA ALA A 262 -8.83 -25.64 24.08
C ALA A 262 -8.98 -25.34 25.58
N ALA A 263 -10.17 -25.46 26.20
CA ALA A 263 -10.89 -26.73 26.33
C ALA A 263 -12.42 -26.62 26.52
N ASP A 264 -13.09 -25.54 26.11
CA ASP A 264 -14.55 -25.40 26.26
C ASP A 264 -15.33 -25.50 24.91
N GLY A 265 -16.65 -25.72 24.99
CA GLY A 265 -17.52 -25.87 23.81
C GLY A 265 -17.58 -24.62 22.91
N ARG A 266 -17.28 -23.43 23.44
CA ARG A 266 -17.17 -22.19 22.67
C ARG A 266 -15.92 -22.19 21.78
N SER A 267 -14.80 -22.68 22.30
CA SER A 267 -13.54 -22.81 21.56
C SER A 267 -13.67 -23.75 20.35
N LEU A 268 -14.43 -24.84 20.46
CA LEU A 268 -14.71 -25.77 19.34
C LEU A 268 -15.45 -25.10 18.18
N ARG A 269 -16.48 -24.28 18.48
CA ARG A 269 -17.20 -23.53 17.45
C ARG A 269 -16.31 -22.50 16.77
N ALA A 270 -15.50 -21.77 17.55
CA ALA A 270 -14.55 -20.80 16.99
C ALA A 270 -13.54 -21.46 16.03
N ARG A 271 -13.07 -22.68 16.33
CA ARG A 271 -12.20 -23.47 15.43
C ARG A 271 -12.90 -23.89 14.14
N GLN A 272 -14.17 -24.28 14.21
CA GLN A 272 -14.93 -24.65 13.02
C GLN A 272 -15.22 -23.43 12.16
N GLN A 273 -15.64 -22.32 12.78
CA GLN A 273 -15.94 -21.06 12.09
C GLN A 273 -14.74 -20.51 11.33
N ILE A 274 -13.53 -20.55 11.92
CA ILE A 274 -12.34 -20.05 11.22
C ILE A 274 -11.96 -20.94 10.03
N LEU A 275 -12.02 -22.26 10.17
CA LEU A 275 -11.68 -23.19 9.08
C LEU A 275 -12.73 -23.20 7.96
N ASN A 276 -13.97 -22.81 8.25
CA ASN A 276 -15.00 -22.64 7.24
C ASN A 276 -14.72 -21.48 6.28
N LEU A 277 -13.86 -20.51 6.65
CA LEU A 277 -13.45 -19.43 5.73
C LEU A 277 -12.66 -19.96 4.51
N LEU A 278 -12.19 -21.21 4.56
CA LEU A 278 -11.47 -21.87 3.47
C LEU A 278 -12.40 -22.62 2.53
N ASP A 279 -13.65 -22.84 2.94
CA ASP A 279 -14.66 -23.39 2.04
C ASP A 279 -15.05 -22.28 1.05
N PRO A 280 -15.39 -22.60 -0.21
CA PRO A 280 -15.80 -21.57 -1.16
C PRO A 280 -16.93 -20.75 -0.51
N PRO A 281 -16.91 -19.41 -0.66
CA PRO A 281 -17.96 -18.58 -0.10
C PRO A 281 -19.29 -19.14 -0.61
N SER A 282 -20.25 -19.33 0.29
CA SER A 282 -21.53 -19.95 0.00
C SER A 282 -22.26 -19.20 -1.12
N SER A 283 -21.94 -19.53 -2.37
CA SER A 283 -22.83 -19.32 -3.50
C SER A 283 -23.89 -20.40 -3.35
N PRO A 284 -25.19 -20.08 -3.36
CA PRO A 284 -26.18 -21.13 -3.52
C PRO A 284 -25.89 -21.79 -4.87
N THR A 285 -25.35 -23.01 -4.82
CA THR A 285 -25.26 -23.91 -5.96
C THR A 285 -26.62 -23.89 -6.66
N PRO A 286 -26.70 -23.59 -7.97
CA PRO A 286 -27.90 -23.92 -8.71
C PRO A 286 -27.95 -25.45 -8.75
N SER A 287 -28.63 -26.05 -7.77
CA SER A 287 -29.17 -27.39 -7.90
C SER A 287 -30.16 -27.34 -9.06
N HIS A 288 -29.67 -27.64 -10.26
CA HIS A 288 -30.36 -28.13 -11.47
C HIS A 288 -29.54 -27.77 -12.72
N LEU A 289 -28.34 -28.36 -12.85
CA LEU A 289 -27.77 -28.62 -14.17
C LEU A 289 -27.24 -30.05 -14.19
N THR A 290 -28.02 -30.90 -14.84
CA THR A 290 -27.61 -32.23 -15.29
C THR A 290 -26.34 -32.11 -16.14
N ALA A 291 -25.44 -33.08 -15.97
CA ALA A 291 -24.10 -33.14 -16.53
C ALA A 291 -23.98 -32.69 -18.01
N ALA A 292 -23.08 -31.75 -18.26
CA ALA A 292 -22.43 -31.58 -19.56
C ALA A 292 -21.18 -32.49 -19.61
N PRO A 293 -20.87 -33.11 -20.76
CA PRO A 293 -19.78 -34.07 -20.87
C PRO A 293 -18.40 -33.40 -20.70
N ALA A 294 -17.47 -34.18 -20.15
CA ALA A 294 -16.12 -33.77 -19.80
C ALA A 294 -15.41 -33.04 -20.95
N ALA A 295 -15.01 -31.79 -20.69
CA ALA A 295 -14.05 -31.06 -21.52
C ALA A 295 -12.64 -31.68 -21.36
N PRO A 296 -11.84 -31.72 -22.44
CA PRO A 296 -10.50 -32.30 -22.41
C PRO A 296 -9.53 -31.47 -21.55
N ALA A 297 -8.47 -32.13 -21.08
CA ALA A 297 -7.47 -31.60 -20.16
C ALA A 297 -6.83 -30.27 -20.64
N PRO A 298 -6.46 -29.38 -19.69
CA PRO A 298 -5.85 -28.10 -20.02
C PRO A 298 -4.46 -28.29 -20.63
N VAL A 299 -4.27 -27.73 -21.83
CA VAL A 299 -2.96 -27.57 -22.45
C VAL A 299 -2.29 -26.36 -21.80
N SER A 300 -1.12 -26.60 -21.21
CA SER A 300 -0.30 -25.58 -20.55
C SER A 300 0.28 -24.59 -21.57
N THR A 301 -0.42 -23.48 -21.79
CA THR A 301 0.19 -22.21 -22.23
C THR A 301 -0.12 -21.16 -21.17
N PRO A 302 0.82 -20.27 -20.79
CA PRO A 302 0.55 -19.21 -19.84
C PRO A 302 -0.38 -18.19 -20.49
N PHE A 303 -1.69 -18.37 -20.34
CA PHE A 303 -2.67 -17.33 -20.64
C PHE A 303 -2.57 -16.27 -19.54
N THR A 304 -2.19 -15.05 -19.92
CA THR A 304 -2.38 -13.88 -19.04
C THR A 304 -3.88 -13.69 -18.86
N ILE A 305 -4.38 -13.81 -17.63
CA ILE A 305 -5.79 -13.57 -17.32
C ILE A 305 -6.10 -12.10 -17.66
N PRO A 306 -7.12 -11.81 -18.48
CA PRO A 306 -7.43 -10.43 -18.87
C PRO A 306 -7.80 -9.61 -17.63
N ARG A 307 -7.20 -8.41 -17.53
CA ARG A 307 -7.42 -7.48 -16.41
C ARG A 307 -8.33 -6.34 -16.83
N LEU A 308 -9.16 -5.85 -15.92
CA LEU A 308 -10.18 -4.85 -16.20
C LEU A 308 -10.33 -3.88 -15.03
N ILE A 309 -10.56 -2.61 -15.36
CA ILE A 309 -10.98 -1.56 -14.42
C ILE A 309 -12.17 -0.83 -15.02
N GLY A 310 -13.23 -0.59 -14.24
CA GLY A 310 -14.43 0.11 -14.69
C GLY A 310 -15.18 0.86 -13.60
N SER A 311 -15.96 1.87 -13.99
CA SER A 311 -16.91 2.55 -13.09
C SER A 311 -18.22 1.77 -13.02
N VAL A 312 -18.83 1.69 -11.85
CA VAL A 312 -20.02 0.85 -11.61
C VAL A 312 -21.25 1.72 -11.35
N THR A 313 -22.36 1.36 -11.99
CA THR A 313 -23.69 1.92 -11.73
C THR A 313 -24.69 0.80 -11.49
N PRO A 314 -25.42 0.78 -10.36
CA PRO A 314 -26.47 -0.21 -10.16
C PRO A 314 -27.63 0.03 -11.12
N LEU A 315 -28.17 -1.04 -11.72
CA LEU A 315 -29.31 -0.98 -12.61
C LEU A 315 -30.57 -1.49 -11.91
N SER A 316 -31.61 -0.65 -11.87
CA SER A 316 -32.94 -1.02 -11.38
C SER A 316 -33.81 -1.69 -12.45
N THR A 317 -33.55 -1.40 -13.73
CA THR A 317 -34.27 -1.98 -14.87
C THR A 317 -33.27 -2.34 -15.96
N LEU A 318 -33.48 -3.47 -16.63
CA LEU A 318 -32.68 -3.95 -17.75
C LEU A 318 -33.55 -4.04 -19.00
N ARG A 319 -33.06 -3.54 -20.13
CA ARG A 319 -33.61 -3.80 -21.46
C ARG A 319 -32.71 -4.83 -22.16
N PRO A 320 -33.09 -6.12 -22.24
CA PRO A 320 -32.21 -7.16 -22.74
C PRO A 320 -31.70 -6.93 -24.16
N ASP A 321 -32.52 -6.33 -25.02
CA ASP A 321 -32.22 -6.11 -26.44
C ASP A 321 -31.05 -5.13 -26.68
N ASP A 322 -30.70 -4.33 -25.67
CA ASP A 322 -29.57 -3.39 -25.74
C ASP A 322 -28.20 -4.07 -25.54
N TRP A 323 -28.19 -5.36 -25.18
CA TRP A 323 -27.00 -6.09 -24.72
C TRP A 323 -26.74 -7.35 -25.54
N PHE A 324 -25.48 -7.57 -25.92
CA PHE A 324 -25.03 -8.86 -26.42
C PHE A 324 -24.72 -9.79 -25.24
N SER A 325 -25.33 -10.98 -25.22
CA SER A 325 -25.13 -11.97 -24.17
C SER A 325 -25.00 -13.38 -24.76
N PRO A 326 -23.96 -14.16 -24.42
CA PRO A 326 -23.86 -15.57 -24.83
C PRO A 326 -24.80 -16.48 -24.01
N MET A 327 -25.47 -15.95 -23.00
CA MET A 327 -26.35 -16.69 -22.08
C MET A 327 -27.64 -15.91 -21.77
N PRO A 328 -28.75 -16.57 -21.39
CA PRO A 328 -29.98 -15.87 -21.03
C PRO A 328 -29.78 -14.89 -19.85
N LEU A 329 -30.26 -13.65 -20.00
CA LEU A 329 -30.15 -12.59 -18.99
C LEU A 329 -31.24 -12.72 -17.91
N ASN A 330 -31.12 -13.74 -17.08
CA ASN A 330 -32.02 -13.98 -15.94
C ASN A 330 -31.31 -13.74 -14.61
N LEU A 331 -31.95 -13.03 -13.68
CA LEU A 331 -31.49 -12.89 -12.30
C LEU A 331 -32.31 -13.74 -11.35
N SER A 332 -31.67 -14.25 -10.31
CA SER A 332 -32.39 -14.74 -9.13
C SER A 332 -33.01 -13.56 -8.36
N ALA A 333 -34.02 -13.83 -7.52
CA ALA A 333 -34.70 -12.79 -6.73
C ALA A 333 -33.76 -12.01 -5.78
N GLN A 334 -32.59 -12.57 -5.47
CA GLN A 334 -31.59 -11.96 -4.59
C GLN A 334 -30.50 -11.20 -5.36
N GLN A 335 -30.42 -11.37 -6.69
CA GLN A 335 -29.40 -10.74 -7.51
C GLN A 335 -29.76 -9.34 -7.98
N THR A 336 -28.73 -8.58 -8.37
CA THR A 336 -28.86 -7.23 -8.92
C THR A 336 -27.95 -7.06 -10.12
N TRP A 337 -28.43 -6.27 -11.08
CA TRP A 337 -27.66 -5.88 -12.25
C TRP A 337 -26.76 -4.69 -11.93
N TYR A 338 -25.55 -4.76 -12.44
CA TYR A 338 -24.56 -3.69 -12.40
C TYR A 338 -24.11 -3.40 -13.81
N GLN A 339 -24.21 -2.15 -14.22
CA GLN A 339 -23.55 -1.66 -15.42
C GLN A 339 -22.14 -1.23 -15.05
N ILE A 340 -21.17 -1.67 -15.84
CA ILE A 340 -19.76 -1.36 -15.66
C ILE A 340 -19.29 -0.65 -16.92
N GLN A 341 -19.03 0.65 -16.80
CA GLN A 341 -18.35 1.39 -17.86
C GLN A 341 -16.85 1.09 -17.77
N VAL A 342 -16.31 0.41 -18.76
CA VAL A 342 -14.91 -0.04 -18.73
C VAL A 342 -14.00 1.16 -19.01
N LEU A 343 -13.09 1.44 -18.06
CA LEU A 343 -12.11 2.51 -18.16
C LEU A 343 -10.82 2.04 -18.83
N GLY A 344 -10.46 0.79 -18.55
CA GLY A 344 -9.34 0.12 -19.19
C GLY A 344 -9.48 -1.39 -19.16
N ILE A 345 -8.85 -2.03 -20.14
CA ILE A 345 -8.74 -3.49 -20.22
C ILE A 345 -7.34 -3.85 -20.72
N GLN A 346 -6.74 -4.88 -20.11
CA GLN A 346 -5.43 -5.38 -20.51
C GLN A 346 -5.58 -6.40 -21.64
N GLU A 347 -4.99 -6.09 -22.79
CA GLU A 347 -4.84 -7.00 -23.92
C GLU A 347 -3.37 -7.39 -24.06
N GLY A 348 -3.03 -8.63 -23.69
CA GLY A 348 -1.64 -9.07 -23.58
C GLY A 348 -0.91 -8.32 -22.46
N GLN A 349 0.09 -7.50 -22.82
CA GLN A 349 0.87 -6.67 -21.88
C GLN A 349 0.45 -5.20 -21.89
N GLN A 350 -0.44 -4.79 -22.81
CA GLN A 350 -0.80 -3.39 -22.98
C GLN A 350 -2.19 -3.10 -22.42
N TRP A 351 -2.31 -1.95 -21.76
CA TRP A 351 -3.59 -1.40 -21.36
C TRP A 351 -4.20 -0.63 -22.53
N GLN A 352 -5.37 -1.06 -22.97
CA GLN A 352 -6.25 -0.25 -23.78
C GLN A 352 -7.12 0.59 -22.85
N ARG A 353 -7.42 1.83 -23.25
CA ARG A 353 -8.17 2.79 -22.42
C ARG A 353 -9.38 3.33 -23.17
N SER A 354 -10.41 3.69 -22.42
CA SER A 354 -11.56 4.41 -22.98
C SER A 354 -11.20 5.88 -23.29
N PRO A 355 -11.66 6.46 -24.41
CA PRO A 355 -12.38 5.80 -25.49
C PRO A 355 -11.45 4.88 -26.30
N PHE A 356 -11.90 3.66 -26.56
CA PHE A 356 -11.10 2.57 -27.13
C PHE A 356 -10.95 2.70 -28.66
N ALA A 357 -10.30 3.79 -29.10
CA ALA A 357 -10.19 4.19 -30.51
C ALA A 357 -9.54 3.15 -31.44
N GLY A 358 -8.76 2.20 -30.89
CA GLY A 358 -8.06 1.15 -31.65
C GLY A 358 -8.73 -0.23 -31.66
N MET A 359 -9.80 -0.45 -30.89
CA MET A 359 -10.42 -1.79 -30.79
C MET A 359 -11.29 -2.14 -31.99
N THR A 360 -11.88 -1.15 -32.65
CA THR A 360 -12.61 -1.32 -33.91
C THR A 360 -11.66 -1.20 -35.09
N SER A 361 -10.80 -2.20 -35.27
CA SER A 361 -10.29 -2.44 -36.63
C SER A 361 -11.49 -2.67 -37.55
N SER A 362 -11.37 -2.29 -38.81
CA SER A 362 -12.39 -2.43 -39.87
C SER A 362 -12.99 -3.84 -40.03
N ASN A 363 -12.43 -4.85 -39.35
CA ASN A 363 -12.84 -6.25 -39.36
C ASN A 363 -13.73 -6.67 -38.18
N LEU A 364 -13.85 -5.88 -37.10
CA LEU A 364 -14.70 -6.21 -35.95
C LEU A 364 -16.03 -5.45 -36.03
N LYS A 365 -16.96 -5.95 -36.86
CA LYS A 365 -18.35 -5.50 -36.89
C LYS A 365 -19.28 -6.28 -35.94
N ASP A 366 -18.76 -7.31 -35.28
CA ASP A 366 -19.52 -8.27 -34.49
C ASP A 366 -19.15 -8.19 -33.00
N THR A 367 -20.13 -7.92 -32.15
CA THR A 367 -20.01 -7.86 -30.69
C THR A 367 -19.61 -9.21 -30.11
N GLU A 368 -19.97 -10.33 -30.75
CA GLU A 368 -19.54 -11.67 -30.35
C GLU A 368 -18.03 -11.88 -30.53
N ALA A 369 -17.48 -11.42 -31.65
CA ALA A 369 -16.05 -11.49 -31.90
C ALA A 369 -15.25 -10.66 -30.87
N LEU A 370 -15.78 -9.50 -30.47
CA LEU A 370 -15.18 -8.68 -29.43
C LEU A 370 -15.27 -9.35 -28.04
N TRP A 371 -16.41 -9.96 -27.68
CA TRP A 371 -16.57 -10.73 -26.44
C TRP A 371 -15.50 -11.82 -26.29
N ASN A 372 -15.27 -12.57 -27.38
CA ASN A 372 -14.28 -13.65 -27.42
C ASN A 372 -12.84 -13.12 -27.38
N ARG A 373 -12.53 -12.06 -28.14
CA ARG A 373 -11.20 -11.43 -28.14
C ARG A 373 -10.79 -10.92 -26.75
N LEU A 374 -11.73 -10.32 -26.04
CA LEU A 374 -11.49 -9.79 -24.69
C LEU A 374 -11.48 -10.90 -23.61
N GLY A 375 -11.79 -12.15 -23.98
CA GLY A 375 -11.77 -13.28 -23.06
C GLY A 375 -12.79 -13.18 -21.92
N LEU A 376 -13.91 -12.45 -22.14
CA LEU A 376 -14.88 -12.14 -21.09
C LEU A 376 -15.55 -13.40 -20.50
N ALA A 377 -15.70 -14.46 -21.30
CA ALA A 377 -16.26 -15.75 -20.84
C ALA A 377 -15.38 -16.46 -19.78
N SER A 378 -14.07 -16.21 -19.82
CA SER A 378 -13.07 -16.80 -18.92
C SER A 378 -12.58 -15.82 -17.86
N MET A 379 -13.14 -14.62 -17.81
CA MET A 379 -12.72 -13.60 -16.85
C MET A 379 -13.09 -14.03 -15.43
N PRO A 380 -12.18 -13.89 -14.44
CA PRO A 380 -12.54 -14.14 -13.05
C PRO A 380 -13.67 -13.21 -12.62
N PRO A 381 -14.44 -13.58 -11.57
CA PRO A 381 -15.43 -12.68 -10.99
C PRO A 381 -14.81 -11.31 -10.68
N LEU A 382 -15.49 -10.25 -11.11
CA LEU A 382 -15.11 -8.88 -10.83
C LEU A 382 -15.38 -8.56 -9.37
N GLN A 383 -14.47 -7.81 -8.77
CA GLN A 383 -14.62 -7.21 -7.46
C GLN A 383 -15.16 -5.80 -7.64
N ILE A 384 -16.43 -5.61 -7.31
CA ILE A 384 -17.06 -4.28 -7.21
C ILE A 384 -16.80 -3.76 -5.80
N ARG A 385 -16.03 -2.68 -5.70
CA ARG A 385 -15.79 -1.95 -4.46
C ARG A 385 -16.72 -0.74 -4.41
N VAL A 386 -17.58 -0.70 -3.42
CA VAL A 386 -18.48 0.43 -3.13
C VAL A 386 -17.88 1.21 -1.96
N GLU A 387 -17.55 2.48 -2.20
CA GLU A 387 -17.01 3.36 -1.15
C GLU A 387 -18.04 3.62 -0.06
N SER A 388 -17.71 3.47 1.22
CA SER A 388 -18.65 3.78 2.33
C SER A 388 -17.92 4.41 3.52
N ASP A 389 -18.65 5.19 4.33
CA ASP A 389 -18.10 6.01 5.43
C ASP A 389 -17.40 5.23 6.53
N ALA A 390 -17.75 3.94 6.72
CA ALA A 390 -17.18 3.11 7.79
C ALA A 390 -16.11 2.13 7.25
N SER A 391 -16.32 1.58 6.06
CA SER A 391 -15.39 0.68 5.35
C SER A 391 -15.91 0.40 3.93
N PRO A 392 -15.06 0.33 2.91
CA PRO A 392 -15.48 -0.05 1.57
C PRO A 392 -16.15 -1.44 1.57
N GLN A 393 -17.31 -1.56 0.92
CA GLN A 393 -17.99 -2.84 0.73
C GLN A 393 -17.49 -3.48 -0.55
N LEU A 394 -17.09 -4.74 -0.49
CA LEU A 394 -16.72 -5.51 -1.67
C LEU A 394 -17.91 -6.36 -2.12
N ILE A 395 -18.03 -6.58 -3.41
CA ILE A 395 -19.06 -7.42 -4.01
C ILE A 395 -18.43 -8.22 -5.14
N SER A 396 -18.50 -9.55 -5.03
CA SER A 396 -18.14 -10.42 -6.15
C SER A 396 -19.27 -10.43 -7.19
N SER A 397 -18.92 -10.19 -8.45
CA SER A 397 -19.89 -10.12 -9.56
C SER A 397 -19.37 -10.88 -10.78
N SER A 398 -20.29 -11.45 -11.55
CA SER A 398 -19.96 -12.17 -12.78
C SER A 398 -20.47 -11.41 -13.99
N ILE A 399 -19.62 -11.24 -15.01
CA ILE A 399 -20.00 -10.62 -16.28
C ILE A 399 -20.98 -11.54 -17.00
N ARG A 400 -22.07 -10.96 -17.49
CA ARG A 400 -23.15 -11.68 -18.20
C ARG A 400 -23.31 -11.21 -19.62
N ALA A 401 -23.13 -9.92 -19.89
CA ALA A 401 -23.29 -9.34 -21.22
C ALA A 401 -22.39 -8.14 -21.44
N MET A 402 -22.30 -7.71 -22.70
CA MET A 402 -21.57 -6.51 -23.10
C MET A 402 -22.37 -5.65 -24.07
N GLN A 403 -22.04 -4.37 -24.08
CA GLN A 403 -22.52 -3.41 -25.05
C GLN A 403 -21.32 -2.58 -25.53
N TRP A 404 -21.31 -2.28 -26.83
CA TRP A 404 -20.28 -1.47 -27.45
C TRP A 404 -20.92 -0.33 -28.23
N GLN A 405 -20.62 0.91 -27.86
CA GLN A 405 -21.19 2.10 -28.49
C GLN A 405 -20.17 3.23 -28.56
N ALA A 406 -19.96 3.79 -29.75
CA ALA A 406 -19.12 4.98 -29.96
C ALA A 406 -17.70 4.91 -29.37
N GLY A 407 -17.09 3.71 -29.31
CA GLY A 407 -15.76 3.51 -28.75
C GLY A 407 -15.74 3.28 -27.23
N GLU A 408 -16.91 3.23 -26.58
CA GLU A 408 -17.07 2.89 -25.17
C GLU A 408 -17.51 1.42 -25.04
N LEU A 409 -16.85 0.70 -24.12
CA LEU A 409 -17.23 -0.65 -23.73
C LEU A 409 -18.00 -0.60 -22.41
N GLN A 410 -19.19 -1.17 -22.39
CA GLN A 410 -19.97 -1.38 -21.19
C GLN A 410 -20.18 -2.87 -20.96
N LEU A 411 -20.08 -3.30 -19.71
CA LEU A 411 -20.35 -4.66 -19.29
C LEU A 411 -21.55 -4.69 -18.34
N LEU A 412 -22.34 -5.75 -18.45
CA LEU A 412 -23.41 -6.05 -17.52
C LEU A 412 -22.96 -7.19 -16.62
N ALA A 413 -22.94 -6.94 -15.32
CA ALA A 413 -22.56 -7.91 -14.31
C ALA A 413 -23.70 -8.20 -13.34
N ALA A 414 -23.80 -9.44 -12.88
CA ALA A 414 -24.74 -9.87 -11.85
C ALA A 414 -24.00 -10.13 -10.54
N ALA A 415 -24.56 -9.67 -9.42
CA ALA A 415 -24.08 -10.02 -8.08
C ALA A 415 -25.24 -10.38 -7.14
N ASP A 416 -24.97 -11.24 -6.17
CA ASP A 416 -25.96 -11.74 -5.18
C ASP A 416 -26.25 -10.75 -4.05
N SER A 417 -25.48 -9.64 -3.97
CA SER A 417 -25.65 -8.63 -2.93
C SER A 417 -26.24 -7.32 -3.49
N ARG A 418 -27.15 -6.75 -2.70
CA ARG A 418 -27.74 -5.41 -2.86
C ARG A 418 -27.16 -4.50 -1.77
N PRO A 419 -25.95 -3.96 -1.92
CA PRO A 419 -25.52 -2.89 -1.05
C PRO A 419 -26.49 -1.72 -1.23
N GLN A 420 -26.69 -0.95 -0.17
CA GLN A 420 -27.45 0.27 -0.28
C GLN A 420 -26.57 1.32 -0.94
N PHE A 421 -26.83 1.63 -2.22
CA PHE A 421 -26.19 2.76 -2.90
C PHE A 421 -26.85 4.06 -2.44
N TYR A 422 -26.12 4.84 -1.67
CA TYR A 422 -26.52 6.19 -1.30
C TYR A 422 -26.35 7.13 -2.50
N PRO A 423 -27.15 8.22 -2.57
CA PRO A 423 -26.94 9.25 -3.58
C PRO A 423 -25.49 9.76 -3.55
N ARG A 424 -24.81 9.75 -4.70
CA ARG A 424 -23.39 10.15 -4.88
C ARG A 424 -22.35 9.12 -4.43
N GLN A 425 -22.74 7.92 -4.05
CA GLN A 425 -21.79 6.84 -3.77
C GLN A 425 -21.18 6.35 -5.08
N SER A 426 -19.85 6.28 -5.13
CA SER A 426 -19.11 5.76 -6.28
C SER A 426 -18.72 4.31 -6.04
N ALA A 427 -18.67 3.53 -7.11
CA ALA A 427 -18.17 2.16 -7.05
C ALA A 427 -17.29 1.85 -8.25
N ILE A 428 -16.21 1.11 -8.00
CA ILE A 428 -15.23 0.70 -9.01
C ILE A 428 -15.25 -0.83 -9.14
N ALA A 429 -15.26 -1.33 -10.36
CA ALA A 429 -15.12 -2.75 -10.67
C ALA A 429 -13.69 -3.01 -11.11
N ILE A 430 -13.06 -4.01 -10.49
CA ILE A 430 -11.73 -4.46 -10.85
C ILE A 430 -11.69 -5.97 -10.94
N THR A 431 -10.91 -6.53 -11.86
CA THR A 431 -10.46 -7.92 -11.72
C THR A 431 -9.49 -8.02 -10.53
N PRO A 432 -9.41 -9.17 -9.84
CA PRO A 432 -8.44 -9.38 -8.78
C PRO A 432 -7.01 -9.04 -9.23
N ASP A 433 -6.18 -8.54 -8.31
CA ASP A 433 -4.76 -8.23 -8.50
C ASP A 433 -4.43 -7.23 -9.63
N THR A 434 -5.45 -6.51 -10.11
CA THR A 434 -5.31 -5.58 -11.25
C THR A 434 -4.70 -4.24 -10.88
N LEU A 435 -4.98 -3.78 -9.66
CA LEU A 435 -4.39 -2.59 -9.07
C LEU A 435 -3.42 -3.02 -7.98
N GLY A 436 -2.12 -2.83 -8.22
CA GLY A 436 -1.11 -2.92 -7.20
C GLY A 436 -0.91 -1.56 -6.55
N TRP A 437 -1.57 -1.26 -5.42
CA TRP A 437 -1.32 0.01 -4.74
C TRP A 437 0.15 0.20 -4.39
N LEU A 438 0.69 1.35 -4.78
CA LEU A 438 2.11 1.64 -4.61
C LEU A 438 2.40 1.96 -3.14
N ALA A 439 3.34 1.24 -2.55
CA ALA A 439 3.91 1.61 -1.25
C ALA A 439 4.71 2.92 -1.40
N PRO A 440 4.73 3.80 -0.39
CA PRO A 440 5.66 4.90 -0.44
C PRO A 440 7.07 4.33 -0.34
N LEU A 441 8.03 4.99 -0.97
CA LEU A 441 9.44 4.73 -0.76
C LEU A 441 9.80 5.06 0.70
N ASP A 442 9.26 6.16 1.22
CA ASP A 442 9.35 6.47 2.65
C ASP A 442 8.19 7.38 3.10
N VAL A 443 7.90 7.36 4.40
CA VAL A 443 6.90 8.22 5.04
C VAL A 443 7.59 9.12 6.05
N LEU A 444 7.67 10.40 5.72
CA LEU A 444 8.32 11.42 6.54
C LEU A 444 7.27 12.39 7.10
N THR A 445 7.65 13.15 8.11
CA THR A 445 6.93 14.38 8.45
C THR A 445 7.54 15.56 7.68
N LEU A 446 6.78 16.64 7.45
CA LEU A 446 7.35 17.85 6.84
C LEU A 446 8.53 18.42 7.65
N ALA A 447 8.52 18.29 8.98
CA ALA A 447 9.65 18.66 9.83
C ALA A 447 10.89 17.81 9.54
N SER A 448 10.72 16.49 9.38
CA SER A 448 11.80 15.57 9.03
C SER A 448 12.36 15.87 7.64
N LEU A 449 11.47 16.14 6.67
CA LEU A 449 11.85 16.53 5.32
C LEU A 449 12.62 17.86 5.33
N SER A 450 12.21 18.83 6.14
CA SER A 450 12.91 20.12 6.26
C SER A 450 14.31 19.98 6.85
N GLN A 451 14.56 18.99 7.70
CA GLN A 451 15.92 18.73 8.20
C GLN A 451 16.83 18.17 7.11
N GLN A 452 16.27 17.37 6.20
CA GLN A 452 17.01 16.75 5.09
C GLN A 452 17.22 17.72 3.92
N GLN A 453 16.15 18.42 3.52
CA GLN A 453 16.07 19.23 2.30
C GLN A 453 15.40 20.58 2.63
N PRO A 454 16.09 21.50 3.35
CA PRO A 454 15.46 22.71 3.89
C PRO A 454 14.96 23.67 2.80
N GLN A 455 15.73 23.83 1.71
CA GLN A 455 15.35 24.73 0.60
C GLN A 455 14.16 24.18 -0.19
N GLN A 456 14.17 22.88 -0.48
CA GLN A 456 13.06 22.20 -1.16
C GLN A 456 11.80 22.22 -0.30
N THR A 457 11.93 21.93 0.99
CA THR A 457 10.78 21.94 1.92
C THR A 457 10.19 23.34 2.07
N ALA A 458 11.02 24.39 2.12
CA ALA A 458 10.53 25.76 2.10
C ALA A 458 9.79 26.13 0.80
N THR A 459 10.23 25.60 -0.34
CA THR A 459 9.56 25.78 -1.64
C THR A 459 8.22 25.04 -1.67
N LEU A 460 8.21 23.79 -1.21
CA LEU A 460 7.03 22.97 -1.10
C LEU A 460 5.98 23.59 -0.17
N ILE A 461 6.36 24.07 1.02
CA ILE A 461 5.42 24.69 1.96
C ILE A 461 4.77 25.94 1.33
N LYS A 462 5.55 26.74 0.59
CA LYS A 462 5.00 27.90 -0.14
C LYS A 462 4.02 27.47 -1.25
N ALA A 463 4.34 26.41 -1.98
CA ALA A 463 3.45 25.88 -3.03
C ALA A 463 2.17 25.31 -2.42
N LEU A 464 2.28 24.51 -1.36
CA LEU A 464 1.15 23.96 -0.60
C LEU A 464 0.23 25.06 -0.05
N GLU A 465 0.79 26.11 0.53
CA GLU A 465 -0.01 27.25 1.01
C GLU A 465 -0.75 27.95 -0.12
N ARG A 466 -0.13 28.09 -1.30
CA ARG A 466 -0.79 28.66 -2.47
C ARG A 466 -1.96 27.78 -2.94
N GLU A 467 -1.77 26.47 -3.00
CA GLU A 467 -2.84 25.51 -3.36
C GLU A 467 -3.99 25.58 -2.36
N LEU A 468 -3.69 25.62 -1.06
CA LEU A 468 -4.69 25.80 0.00
C LEU A 468 -5.45 27.11 -0.18
N GLN A 469 -4.75 28.24 -0.39
CA GLN A 469 -5.37 29.54 -0.60
C GLN A 469 -6.29 29.56 -1.83
N GLN A 470 -5.86 28.94 -2.93
CA GLN A 470 -6.67 28.82 -4.15
C GLN A 470 -7.94 27.98 -3.93
N ALA A 471 -7.86 26.97 -3.07
CA ALA A 471 -9.00 26.16 -2.64
C ALA A 471 -9.86 26.83 -1.54
N GLY A 472 -9.55 28.07 -1.13
CA GLY A 472 -10.25 28.78 -0.07
C GLY A 472 -9.93 28.26 1.35
N GLN A 473 -8.87 27.48 1.50
CA GLN A 473 -8.36 26.94 2.76
C GLN A 473 -7.15 27.74 3.25
N ALA A 474 -6.78 27.56 4.52
CA ALA A 474 -5.60 28.18 5.13
C ALA A 474 -4.81 27.15 5.96
N LEU A 475 -3.54 27.46 6.21
CA LEU A 475 -2.73 26.67 7.14
C LEU A 475 -3.31 26.75 8.57
N PRO A 476 -3.21 25.67 9.37
CA PRO A 476 -3.64 25.67 10.76
C PRO A 476 -2.93 26.76 11.55
N LYS A 477 -3.64 27.41 12.48
CA LYS A 477 -3.03 28.39 13.38
C LYS A 477 -2.13 27.68 14.39
N SER A 478 -0.88 28.14 14.52
CA SER A 478 0.00 27.67 15.60
C SER A 478 -0.50 28.20 16.95
N ALA A 479 -0.52 27.33 17.97
CA ALA A 479 -0.87 27.68 19.35
C ALA A 479 0.07 28.73 19.98
N SER A 480 1.21 29.02 19.34
CA SER A 480 2.21 29.98 19.81
C SER A 480 2.42 31.19 18.89
N ALA A 481 1.62 31.35 17.82
CA ALA A 481 1.81 32.46 16.89
C ALA A 481 1.02 33.71 17.28
N SER A 482 1.73 34.74 17.76
CA SER A 482 1.29 36.14 17.62
C SER A 482 1.08 36.46 16.14
N SER A 483 0.00 37.20 15.85
CA SER A 483 -0.42 37.66 14.52
C SER A 483 0.76 37.95 13.58
N GLU A 484 0.76 37.31 12.41
CA GLU A 484 1.75 37.35 11.31
C GLU A 484 2.84 36.27 11.32
N ALA A 485 2.47 35.04 10.93
CA ALA A 485 3.42 33.97 10.57
C ALA A 485 4.17 34.33 9.28
N SER A 486 5.28 35.07 9.42
CA SER A 486 6.01 35.66 8.28
C SER A 486 7.23 34.85 7.85
N THR A 487 7.73 33.92 8.66
CA THR A 487 8.95 33.15 8.35
C THR A 487 8.67 31.71 7.91
N PRO A 488 9.56 31.08 7.11
CA PRO A 488 9.46 29.66 6.78
C PRO A 488 9.45 28.73 8.01
N ALA A 489 10.12 29.13 9.09
CA ALA A 489 10.15 28.37 10.35
C ALA A 489 8.79 28.38 11.06
N ASP A 490 8.10 29.53 11.06
CA ASP A 490 6.75 29.64 11.64
C ASP A 490 5.76 28.76 10.88
N ARG A 491 5.85 28.75 9.54
CA ARG A 491 5.01 27.89 8.69
C ARG A 491 5.30 26.42 8.92
N LEU A 492 6.57 26.04 8.99
CA LEU A 492 6.95 24.66 9.31
C LEU A 492 6.44 24.22 10.68
N SER A 493 6.36 25.11 11.68
CA SER A 493 5.81 24.78 12.99
C SER A 493 4.30 24.44 12.96
N GLN A 494 3.57 24.93 11.96
CA GLN A 494 2.12 24.69 11.81
C GLN A 494 1.82 23.34 11.15
N VAL A 495 2.68 22.92 10.23
CA VAL A 495 2.47 21.70 9.41
C VAL A 495 3.54 20.65 9.61
N GLY A 496 4.44 20.84 10.57
CA GLY A 496 5.64 20.01 10.74
C GLY A 496 5.34 18.54 10.93
N ASP A 497 4.20 18.21 11.54
CA ASP A 497 3.73 16.85 11.80
C ASP A 497 2.93 16.24 10.64
N TRP A 498 2.64 17.01 9.59
CA TRP A 498 1.95 16.47 8.42
C TRP A 498 2.81 15.41 7.75
N LEU A 499 2.17 14.28 7.46
CA LEU A 499 2.82 13.17 6.80
C LEU A 499 2.99 13.45 5.31
N VAL A 500 4.11 12.98 4.82
CA VAL A 500 4.56 13.12 3.45
C VAL A 500 5.00 11.75 2.96
N ASP A 501 4.33 11.28 1.93
CA ASP A 501 4.71 10.07 1.22
C ASP A 501 5.66 10.43 0.08
N ARG A 502 6.83 9.78 0.02
CA ARG A 502 7.73 9.89 -1.14
C ARG A 502 7.46 8.74 -2.10
N MET A 503 7.21 9.01 -3.37
CA MET A 503 6.88 7.99 -4.38
C MET A 503 7.51 8.34 -5.72
N GLU A 504 7.95 7.35 -6.50
CA GLU A 504 8.35 7.58 -7.89
C GLU A 504 7.13 7.42 -8.81
N LEU A 505 6.73 8.50 -9.47
CA LEU A 505 5.53 8.58 -10.31
C LEU A 505 5.86 9.01 -11.74
N THR A 506 6.98 9.67 -11.97
CA THR A 506 7.33 10.30 -13.25
C THR A 506 8.38 9.55 -14.07
N GLY A 507 9.07 8.57 -13.45
CA GLY A 507 10.10 7.74 -14.09
C GLY A 507 11.42 8.45 -14.30
N ASP A 508 11.66 9.55 -13.59
CA ASP A 508 12.92 10.30 -13.61
C ASP A 508 13.88 9.86 -12.49
N THR A 509 13.56 8.76 -11.79
CA THR A 509 14.26 8.23 -10.60
C THR A 509 14.22 9.14 -9.36
N GLN A 510 13.55 10.30 -9.44
CA GLN A 510 13.34 11.19 -8.32
C GLN A 510 11.98 10.92 -7.70
N ALA A 511 11.94 10.87 -6.36
CA ALA A 511 10.68 10.67 -5.69
C ALA A 511 9.88 11.99 -5.62
N GLU A 512 8.68 11.98 -6.19
CA GLU A 512 7.62 12.93 -5.93
C GLU A 512 7.19 12.91 -4.46
N ILE A 513 6.61 14.02 -4.05
CA ILE A 513 6.09 14.25 -2.71
C ILE A 513 4.57 14.26 -2.77
N VAL A 514 3.94 13.29 -2.11
CA VAL A 514 2.49 13.15 -2.00
C VAL A 514 2.06 13.53 -0.60
N ILE A 515 1.12 14.49 -0.51
CA ILE A 515 0.52 14.93 0.74
C ILE A 515 -0.97 14.66 0.68
N THR A 516 -1.46 13.87 1.63
CA THR A 516 -2.89 13.57 1.79
C THR A 516 -3.42 14.29 3.02
N LEU A 517 -4.39 15.17 2.82
CA LEU A 517 -5.00 16.01 3.84
C LEU A 517 -6.40 15.52 4.15
N THR A 518 -6.73 15.37 5.43
CA THR A 518 -8.08 14.99 5.88
C THR A 518 -8.86 16.24 6.29
N THR A 519 -10.19 16.16 6.24
CA THR A 519 -11.08 17.23 6.73
C THR A 519 -10.82 17.66 8.17
N GLU A 520 -10.29 16.76 9.01
CA GLU A 520 -9.94 17.07 10.40
C GLU A 520 -8.83 18.12 10.52
N VAL A 521 -7.87 18.08 9.60
CA VAL A 521 -6.76 19.06 9.52
C VAL A 521 -7.30 20.47 9.27
N PHE A 522 -8.40 20.60 8.52
CA PHE A 522 -9.04 21.88 8.24
C PHE A 522 -9.99 22.33 9.36
N ASN A 523 -10.73 21.40 9.97
CA ASN A 523 -11.69 21.70 11.04
C ASN A 523 -11.02 22.11 12.36
N ALA A 524 -9.79 21.63 12.64
CA ALA A 524 -8.99 22.09 13.78
C ALA A 524 -8.67 23.60 13.73
N SER A 525 -8.78 24.24 12.55
CA SER A 525 -8.55 25.67 12.37
C SER A 525 -9.81 26.54 12.56
N SER A 526 -11.00 25.94 12.70
CA SER A 526 -12.27 26.65 12.86
C SER A 526 -12.83 26.48 14.28
N ASN A 527 -12.99 27.59 15.02
CA ASN A 527 -13.59 27.63 16.36
C ASN A 527 -15.11 27.37 16.38
N THR A 528 -15.64 26.67 15.38
CA THR A 528 -17.07 26.41 15.21
C THR A 528 -17.38 24.98 15.61
N SER A 529 -18.06 24.83 16.75
CA SER A 529 -18.67 23.56 17.15
C SER A 529 -19.54 23.02 16.00
N PRO A 530 -19.45 21.73 15.66
CA PRO A 530 -20.24 21.16 14.57
C PRO A 530 -21.71 21.12 14.98
N THR A 531 -22.50 22.09 14.53
CA THR A 531 -23.96 22.04 14.60
C THR A 531 -24.51 21.35 13.35
N SER A 532 -24.34 20.03 13.24
CA SER A 532 -25.21 19.16 12.45
C SER A 532 -24.80 17.69 12.67
N ASN A 533 -25.79 16.84 12.97
CA ASN A 533 -25.66 15.39 13.17
C ASN A 533 -25.45 14.60 11.85
N THR A 534 -24.89 15.22 10.82
CA THR A 534 -24.44 14.53 9.62
C THR A 534 -22.94 14.39 9.72
N SER A 535 -22.47 13.18 10.04
CA SER A 535 -21.06 12.83 9.95
C SER A 535 -20.57 13.20 8.55
N PRO A 536 -19.65 14.17 8.39
CA PRO A 536 -19.06 14.39 7.08
C PRO A 536 -18.25 13.14 6.78
N ALA A 537 -18.56 12.45 5.67
CA ALA A 537 -17.61 11.50 5.09
C ALA A 537 -16.26 12.23 5.03
N SER A 538 -15.22 11.66 5.64
CA SER A 538 -13.89 12.25 5.67
C SER A 538 -13.41 12.44 4.23
N LEU A 539 -13.56 13.65 3.69
CA LEU A 539 -13.02 14.00 2.39
C LEU A 539 -11.50 14.09 2.55
N THR A 540 -10.81 13.20 1.87
CA THR A 540 -9.36 13.27 1.70
C THR A 540 -9.05 14.05 0.43
N HIS A 541 -8.11 14.98 0.54
CA HIS A 541 -7.56 15.72 -0.59
C HIS A 541 -6.09 15.38 -0.77
N THR A 542 -5.65 15.22 -2.00
CA THR A 542 -4.27 14.87 -2.33
C THR A 542 -3.64 15.95 -3.20
N VAL A 543 -2.42 16.34 -2.81
CA VAL A 543 -1.54 17.19 -3.60
C VAL A 543 -0.26 16.43 -3.88
N ILE A 544 0.18 16.43 -5.13
CA ILE A 544 1.42 15.80 -5.58
C ILE A 544 2.36 16.89 -6.06
N PHE A 545 3.56 16.92 -5.50
CA PHE A 545 4.64 17.80 -5.88
C PHE A 545 5.76 16.99 -6.53
N SER A 546 6.42 17.59 -7.52
CA SER A 546 7.71 17.13 -8.02
C SER A 546 8.78 17.15 -6.92
N SER A 547 9.90 16.48 -7.17
CA SER A 547 11.11 16.56 -6.35
C SER A 547 11.67 17.98 -6.20
N THR A 548 11.23 18.95 -7.01
CA THR A 548 11.63 20.37 -6.89
C THR A 548 10.62 21.24 -6.13
N GLY A 549 9.47 20.67 -5.75
CA GLY A 549 8.40 21.39 -5.06
C GLY A 549 7.37 22.06 -5.98
N SER A 550 7.43 21.82 -7.29
CA SER A 550 6.38 22.25 -8.24
C SER A 550 5.17 21.32 -8.16
N VAL A 551 3.95 21.85 -8.21
CA VAL A 551 2.70 21.06 -8.17
C VAL A 551 2.52 20.30 -9.48
N LEU A 552 2.35 18.98 -9.38
CA LEU A 552 2.06 18.08 -10.51
C LEU A 552 0.58 17.69 -10.56
N TYR A 553 -0.08 17.64 -9.40
CA TYR A 553 -1.51 17.35 -9.26
C TYR A 553 -2.05 17.96 -7.97
N SER A 554 -3.30 18.42 -7.99
CA SER A 554 -4.02 18.94 -6.83
C SER A 554 -5.52 18.75 -7.03
N ASP A 555 -6.20 18.09 -6.08
CA ASP A 555 -7.66 17.99 -6.04
C ASP A 555 -8.30 18.92 -5.00
N LEU A 556 -7.50 19.78 -4.34
CA LEU A 556 -7.98 20.67 -3.27
C LEU A 556 -9.11 21.61 -3.72
N ALA A 557 -9.01 22.15 -4.93
CA ALA A 557 -10.01 23.06 -5.49
C ALA A 557 -11.16 22.32 -6.20
N MET A 558 -11.13 20.98 -6.26
CA MET A 558 -12.06 20.19 -7.05
C MET A 558 -13.08 19.50 -6.14
N ALA A 559 -14.27 20.10 -6.02
CA ALA A 559 -15.29 19.66 -5.06
C ALA A 559 -15.82 18.22 -5.30
N ASP A 560 -15.66 17.68 -6.51
CA ASP A 560 -16.12 16.34 -6.89
C ASP A 560 -14.99 15.41 -7.33
N GLN A 561 -13.73 15.82 -7.15
CA GLN A 561 -12.57 14.97 -7.45
C GLN A 561 -11.77 14.61 -6.23
N ALA A 562 -11.31 13.37 -6.19
CA ALA A 562 -10.38 12.89 -5.16
C ALA A 562 -9.53 11.77 -5.74
N ILE A 563 -8.22 11.80 -5.50
CA ILE A 563 -7.41 10.59 -5.68
C ILE A 563 -7.90 9.55 -4.68
N VAL A 564 -8.37 8.43 -5.21
CA VAL A 564 -8.70 7.25 -4.41
C VAL A 564 -7.58 6.24 -4.40
N ALA A 565 -6.64 6.29 -5.35
CA ALA A 565 -5.47 5.43 -5.37
C ALA A 565 -4.32 5.96 -6.23
N ILE A 566 -3.10 5.56 -5.87
CA ILE A 566 -1.93 5.56 -6.74
C ILE A 566 -1.53 4.09 -6.93
N ALA A 567 -1.58 3.60 -8.17
CA ALA A 567 -1.49 2.17 -8.44
C ALA A 567 -0.53 1.83 -9.58
N ASP A 568 0.24 0.77 -9.39
CA ASP A 568 0.91 0.04 -10.46
C ASP A 568 -0.14 -0.82 -11.20
N LEU A 569 -0.19 -0.65 -12.52
CA LEU A 569 -1.07 -1.41 -13.43
C LEU A 569 -0.46 -2.76 -13.86
N GLN A 570 0.63 -3.19 -13.20
CA GLN A 570 1.23 -4.53 -13.26
C GLN A 570 1.72 -4.93 -14.66
N ASN A 571 2.25 -3.96 -15.39
CA ASN A 571 2.77 -4.12 -16.75
C ASN A 571 4.15 -3.44 -16.95
N GLY A 572 4.80 -3.01 -15.87
CA GLY A 572 6.08 -2.29 -15.91
C GLY A 572 5.99 -0.87 -16.48
N THR A 573 4.79 -0.27 -16.49
CA THR A 573 4.61 1.17 -16.82
C THR A 573 4.61 2.02 -15.56
N LEU A 574 4.73 3.34 -15.73
CA LEU A 574 4.66 4.28 -14.62
C LEU A 574 3.35 4.15 -13.84
N PRO A 575 3.35 4.42 -12.52
CA PRO A 575 2.14 4.39 -11.72
C PRO A 575 1.03 5.27 -12.28
N ALA A 576 -0.20 4.86 -12.05
CA ALA A 576 -1.41 5.55 -12.46
C ALA A 576 -2.15 6.14 -11.26
N LEU A 577 -2.73 7.33 -11.44
CA LEU A 577 -3.67 7.93 -10.51
C LEU A 577 -5.07 7.40 -10.81
N VAL A 578 -5.74 6.85 -9.82
CA VAL A 578 -7.17 6.51 -9.89
C VAL A 578 -7.93 7.63 -9.21
N ILE A 579 -8.66 8.40 -10.00
CA ILE A 579 -9.31 9.64 -9.58
C ILE A 579 -10.81 9.42 -9.64
N ARG A 580 -11.50 9.60 -8.51
CA ARG A 580 -12.96 9.69 -8.50
C ARG A 580 -13.38 11.04 -9.08
N THR A 581 -14.39 11.08 -9.93
CA THR A 581 -15.02 12.31 -10.44
C THR A 581 -16.53 12.14 -10.38
N GLY A 582 -17.17 12.77 -9.37
CA GLY A 582 -18.59 12.60 -9.11
C GLY A 582 -18.93 11.14 -8.72
N GLN A 583 -19.66 10.43 -9.59
CA GLN A 583 -20.01 9.01 -9.43
C GLN A 583 -19.18 8.06 -10.32
N THR A 584 -18.20 8.61 -11.03
CA THR A 584 -17.36 7.86 -11.99
C THR A 584 -15.89 7.90 -11.58
N TYR A 585 -15.05 7.16 -12.28
CA TYR A 585 -13.61 7.18 -12.10
C TYR A 585 -12.87 7.49 -13.40
N LYS A 586 -11.67 8.05 -13.26
CA LYS A 586 -10.69 8.26 -14.31
C LYS A 586 -9.36 7.64 -13.90
N ILE A 587 -8.59 7.21 -14.90
CA ILE A 587 -7.23 6.72 -14.70
C ILE A 587 -6.31 7.63 -15.48
N GLN A 588 -5.38 8.29 -14.80
CA GLN A 588 -4.38 9.15 -15.42
C GLN A 588 -2.98 8.56 -15.22
N GLN A 589 -2.12 8.68 -16.23
CA GLN A 589 -0.71 8.32 -16.13
C GLN A 589 0.16 9.53 -16.46
N TRP A 590 1.40 9.51 -15.96
CA TRP A 590 2.35 10.56 -16.27
C TRP A 590 2.71 10.55 -17.76
N SER A 591 2.51 11.69 -18.42
CA SER A 591 2.94 11.94 -19.79
C SER A 591 4.30 12.62 -19.78
N GLN A 592 5.36 11.88 -20.13
CA GLN A 592 6.71 12.46 -20.22
C GLN A 592 6.79 13.60 -21.26
N GLN A 593 5.95 13.57 -22.29
CA GLN A 593 5.92 14.62 -23.31
C GLN A 593 5.25 15.90 -22.81
N GLN A 594 4.13 15.78 -22.09
CA GLN A 594 3.34 16.93 -21.62
C GLN A 594 3.71 17.37 -20.19
N GLN A 595 4.53 16.57 -19.48
CA GLN A 595 4.95 16.80 -18.10
C GLN A 595 3.75 17.00 -17.15
N ARG A 596 2.73 16.15 -17.29
CA ARG A 596 1.51 16.15 -16.47
C ARG A 596 0.84 14.77 -16.45
N PHE A 597 -0.07 14.57 -15.50
CA PHE A 597 -0.97 13.41 -15.48
C PHE A 597 -2.13 13.63 -16.45
N GLU A 598 -2.35 12.67 -17.36
CA GLU A 598 -3.47 12.68 -18.33
C GLU A 598 -4.05 11.28 -18.63
#